data_AF-A0ABD3UA01-F1
#
_entry.id   AF-A0ABD3UA01-F1
#
_cell.length_a   1.000
_cell.length_b   1.000
_cell.length_c   1.000
_cell.angle_alpha   90.00
_cell.angle_beta   90.00
_cell.angle_gamma   90.00
#
_symmetry.space_group_name_H-M   'P 1'
#
loop_
_entity.id
_entity.type
_entity.pdbx_description
1 polymer ?
#
loop_
_entity_poly.entity_id
_entity_poly.type
_entity_poly.pdbx_seq_one_letter_code
_entity_poly.pdbx_strand_id
1 'polypeptide(L)'
;MEEHPPYHEQKVRSTAYVADINRIGSKFQLYKTYIISNAYVSRHQSKYNIYNYPFQWILKYFTKVRLERNNIINPSLLTYHFASLRGLSDYVDQRILIGKHNT
;
A
#
# COMPACT_ATOMS: atom_id res chain seq x y z
N MET A 1 -22.33 28.39 -2.60
CA MET A 1 -21.10 27.59 -2.72
C MET A 1 -21.24 26.46 -1.72
N GLU A 2 -21.39 25.22 -2.17
CA GLU A 2 -21.33 24.07 -1.24
C GLU A 2 -19.86 23.90 -0.82
N GLU A 3 -19.58 24.15 0.46
CA GLU A 3 -18.30 23.80 1.07
C GLU A 3 -18.26 22.27 1.21
N HIS A 4 -17.48 21.61 0.35
CA HIS A 4 -17.13 20.21 0.58
C HIS A 4 -16.30 20.14 1.87
N PRO A 5 -16.67 19.27 2.84
CA PRO A 5 -15.86 19.09 4.03
C PRO A 5 -14.43 18.71 3.62
N PRO A 6 -13.40 19.06 4.42
CA PRO A 6 -12.02 18.75 4.09
C PRO A 6 -11.90 17.24 3.86
N TYR A 7 -11.56 16.85 2.63
CA TYR A 7 -11.35 15.45 2.28
C TYR A 7 -10.28 14.88 3.20
N HIS A 8 -10.66 13.96 4.09
CA HIS A 8 -9.69 13.28 4.94
C HIS A 8 -8.94 12.27 4.09
N GLU A 9 -7.65 12.51 3.86
CA GLU A 9 -6.79 11.60 3.11
C GLU A 9 -6.69 10.26 3.87
N GLN A 10 -7.02 9.14 3.21
CA GLN A 10 -6.98 7.81 3.80
C GLN A 10 -5.92 6.95 3.11
N LYS A 11 -5.16 6.19 3.91
CA LYS A 11 -4.25 5.16 3.39
C LYS A 11 -5.04 3.91 3.05
N VAL A 12 -4.82 3.37 1.87
CA VAL A 12 -5.43 2.12 1.38
C VAL A 12 -4.37 1.25 0.75
N ARG A 13 -4.53 -0.07 0.87
CA ARG A 13 -3.74 -1.02 0.10
C ARG A 13 -4.39 -1.25 -1.26
N SER A 14 -3.59 -1.23 -2.32
CA SER A 14 -4.03 -1.54 -3.67
C SER A 14 -3.29 -2.76 -4.21
N THR A 15 -3.98 -3.63 -4.93
CA THR A 15 -3.46 -4.89 -5.47
C THR A 15 -3.82 -5.02 -6.95
N ALA A 16 -2.84 -5.32 -7.79
CA ALA A 16 -3.03 -5.73 -9.17
C ALA A 16 -2.55 -7.19 -9.34
N TYR A 17 -3.31 -8.00 -10.07
CA TYR A 17 -2.94 -9.40 -10.35
C TYR A 17 -2.12 -9.52 -11.62
N VAL A 18 -1.38 -10.62 -11.79
CA VAL A 18 -0.42 -10.84 -12.89
C VAL A 18 -1.00 -10.52 -14.27
N ALA A 19 -2.23 -10.94 -14.55
CA ALA A 19 -2.91 -10.66 -15.82
C ALA A 19 -3.10 -9.16 -16.09
N ASP A 20 -3.24 -8.35 -15.04
CA ASP A 20 -3.47 -6.91 -15.09
C ASP A 20 -2.14 -6.11 -14.99
N ILE A 21 -1.08 -6.69 -14.42
CA ILE A 21 0.22 -6.03 -14.19
C ILE A 21 0.86 -5.55 -15.49
N ASN A 22 0.83 -6.35 -16.57
CA ASN A 22 1.48 -5.96 -17.82
C ASN A 22 0.86 -4.68 -18.43
N ARG A 23 -0.41 -4.38 -18.12
CA ARG A 23 -1.14 -3.23 -18.67
C ARG A 23 -1.09 -2.00 -17.76
N ILE A 24 -0.99 -2.21 -16.44
CA ILE A 24 -1.12 -1.15 -15.44
C ILE A 24 0.20 -0.95 -14.66
N GLY A 25 0.91 -2.03 -14.35
CA GLY A 25 2.12 -2.04 -13.53
C GLY A 25 3.28 -1.24 -14.12
N SER A 26 3.50 -1.29 -15.43
CA SER A 26 4.54 -0.49 -16.11
C SER A 26 4.34 1.02 -16.00
N LYS A 27 3.14 1.47 -15.58
CA LYS A 27 2.81 2.90 -15.42
C LYS A 27 3.11 3.43 -14.03
N PHE A 28 3.29 2.56 -13.04
CA PHE A 28 3.53 2.96 -11.65
C PHE A 28 5.02 3.14 -11.38
N GLN A 29 5.37 4.32 -10.89
CA GLN A 29 6.67 4.64 -10.35
C GLN A 29 6.49 5.03 -8.89
N LEU A 30 7.44 4.66 -8.03
CA LEU A 30 7.43 5.06 -6.64
C LEU A 30 7.48 6.59 -6.52
N TYR A 31 6.83 7.12 -5.48
CA TYR A 31 6.80 8.55 -5.14
C TYR A 31 6.17 9.48 -6.21
N LYS A 32 5.35 8.92 -7.10
CA LYS A 32 4.53 9.68 -8.04
C LYS A 32 3.06 9.63 -7.62
N THR A 33 2.35 10.72 -7.89
CA THR A 33 0.91 10.83 -7.62
C THR A 33 0.12 10.39 -8.85
N TYR A 34 -0.94 9.61 -8.63
CA TYR A 34 -1.80 9.13 -9.70
C TYR A 34 -3.27 9.33 -9.33
N ILE A 35 -4.07 9.66 -10.32
CA ILE A 35 -5.53 9.54 -10.25
C ILE A 35 -5.89 8.15 -10.75
N ILE A 36 -6.57 7.39 -9.89
CA ILE A 36 -7.05 6.04 -10.18
C ILE A 36 -8.58 6.09 -10.19
N SER A 37 -9.20 5.54 -11.22
CA SER A 37 -10.65 5.40 -11.32
C SER A 37 -11.06 4.03 -11.84
N ASN A 38 -12.27 3.61 -11.48
CA ASN A 38 -12.82 2.27 -11.79
C ASN A 38 -11.96 1.14 -11.20
N ALA A 39 -11.52 1.26 -9.95
CA ALA A 39 -10.99 0.15 -9.17
C ALA A 39 -12.12 -0.53 -8.39
N TYR A 40 -12.01 -1.84 -8.15
CA TYR A 40 -12.94 -2.52 -7.23
C TYR A 40 -12.51 -2.32 -5.80
N VAL A 41 -13.46 -2.13 -4.89
CA VAL A 41 -13.22 -2.19 -3.45
C VAL A 41 -13.60 -3.58 -2.96
N SER A 42 -12.69 -4.23 -2.23
CA SER A 42 -12.92 -5.55 -1.64
C SER A 42 -12.47 -5.57 -0.18
N ARG A 43 -13.03 -6.48 0.63
CA ARG A 43 -12.54 -6.70 1.99
C ARG A 43 -11.12 -7.24 1.96
N HIS A 44 -10.27 -6.79 2.88
CA HIS A 44 -8.92 -7.33 2.99
C HIS A 44 -8.97 -8.74 3.59
N GLN A 45 -8.27 -9.70 2.98
CA GLN A 45 -8.08 -11.01 3.61
C GLN A 45 -7.12 -10.87 4.79
N SER A 46 -7.53 -11.37 5.98
CA SER A 46 -6.81 -11.17 7.24
C SER A 46 -5.35 -11.64 7.19
N LYS A 47 -5.08 -12.78 6.54
CA LYS A 47 -3.74 -13.39 6.44
C LYS A 47 -2.67 -12.46 5.84
N TYR A 48 -3.06 -11.51 4.99
CA TYR A 48 -2.11 -10.62 4.28
C TYR A 48 -2.28 -9.14 4.64
N ASN A 49 -3.09 -8.84 5.66
CA ASN A 49 -3.44 -7.48 6.04
C ASN A 49 -2.44 -6.87 7.02
N ILE A 50 -1.18 -6.71 6.60
CA ILE A 50 -0.10 -6.18 7.44
C ILE A 50 -0.38 -4.78 8.01
N TYR A 51 -1.30 -4.03 7.40
CA TYR A 51 -1.66 -2.67 7.82
C TYR A 51 -3.01 -2.57 8.53
N ASN A 52 -3.69 -3.71 8.77
CA ASN A 52 -5.03 -3.78 9.37
C ASN A 52 -6.07 -2.87 8.68
N TYR A 53 -5.97 -2.67 7.36
CA TYR A 53 -6.96 -1.91 6.60
C TYR A 53 -8.20 -2.77 6.33
N PRO A 54 -9.43 -2.30 6.60
CA PRO A 54 -10.64 -3.11 6.44
C PRO A 54 -10.94 -3.45 4.97
N PHE A 55 -10.50 -2.58 4.06
CA PHE A 55 -10.71 -2.70 2.62
C PHE A 55 -9.41 -2.54 1.85
N GLN A 56 -9.40 -3.08 0.64
CA GLN A 56 -8.35 -2.93 -0.36
C GLN A 56 -8.95 -2.55 -1.71
N TRP A 57 -8.14 -1.90 -2.54
CA TRP A 57 -8.48 -1.63 -3.93
C TRP A 57 -7.89 -2.74 -4.80
N ILE A 58 -8.70 -3.25 -5.71
CA ILE A 58 -8.28 -4.24 -6.71
C ILE A 58 -8.27 -3.56 -8.07
N LEU A 59 -7.09 -3.45 -8.66
CA LEU A 59 -6.89 -2.87 -9.99
C LEU A 59 -7.04 -3.98 -11.04
N LYS A 60 -7.89 -3.73 -12.04
CA LYS A 60 -8.22 -4.66 -13.13
C LYS A 60 -7.97 -4.00 -14.48
N TYR A 61 -8.03 -4.77 -15.56
CA TYR A 61 -7.76 -4.31 -16.93
C TYR A 61 -8.51 -3.04 -17.38
N PHE A 62 -9.69 -2.75 -16.79
CA PHE A 62 -10.50 -1.58 -17.10
C PHE A 62 -10.26 -0.39 -16.16
N THR A 63 -9.46 -0.56 -15.10
CA THR A 63 -9.07 0.51 -14.20
C THR A 63 -8.26 1.55 -14.96
N LYS A 64 -8.64 2.82 -14.84
CA LYS A 64 -7.95 3.95 -15.47
C LYS A 64 -6.96 4.54 -14.48
N VAL A 65 -5.73 4.76 -14.94
CA VAL A 65 -4.65 5.35 -14.15
C VAL A 65 -4.05 6.51 -14.94
N ARG A 66 -4.01 7.69 -14.33
CA ARG A 66 -3.45 8.92 -14.92
C ARG A 66 -2.43 9.51 -13.96
N LEU A 67 -1.23 9.83 -14.45
CA LEU A 67 -0.22 10.55 -13.68
C LEU A 67 -0.74 11.97 -13.38
N GLU A 68 -0.70 12.36 -12.10
CA GLU A 68 -1.02 13.70 -11.65
C GLU A 68 0.29 14.44 -11.37
N ARG A 69 0.53 15.55 -12.10
CA ARG A 69 1.80 16.28 -12.06
C ARG A 69 1.78 17.44 -11.06
N ASN A 70 0.60 17.97 -10.76
CA ASN A 70 0.47 19.20 -10.00
C ASN A 70 0.17 18.97 -8.51
N ASN A 71 -0.22 17.75 -8.12
CA ASN A 71 -0.42 17.38 -6.72
C ASN A 71 0.68 16.42 -6.28
N ILE A 72 1.48 16.86 -5.32
CA ILE A 72 2.47 16.02 -4.64
C ILE A 72 1.76 15.32 -3.49
N ILE A 73 2.03 14.02 -3.30
CA ILE A 73 1.55 13.28 -2.13
C ILE A 73 1.98 14.02 -0.87
N ASN A 74 1.03 14.28 0.02
CA ASN A 74 1.30 14.83 1.33
C ASN A 74 2.32 13.92 2.06
N PRO A 75 3.50 14.44 2.47
CA PRO A 75 4.54 13.61 3.09
C PRO A 75 4.07 12.86 4.35
N SER A 76 3.07 13.38 5.06
CA SER A 76 2.48 12.72 6.23
C SER A 76 1.78 11.38 5.88
N LEU A 77 1.41 11.19 4.61
CA LEU A 77 0.84 9.93 4.12
C LEU A 77 1.91 8.87 3.85
N LEU A 78 3.19 9.23 3.79
CA LEU A 78 4.27 8.27 3.62
C LEU A 78 4.59 7.64 4.97
N THR A 79 4.35 6.34 5.12
CA THR A 79 4.76 5.60 6.31
C THR A 79 6.17 5.09 6.12
N TYR A 80 7.13 5.63 6.89
CA TYR A 80 8.49 5.10 6.94
C TYR A 80 8.69 4.30 8.21
N HIS A 81 9.10 3.04 8.08
CA HIS A 81 9.56 2.23 9.19
C HIS A 81 11.07 2.09 9.06
N PHE A 82 11.81 2.94 9.77
CA PHE A 82 13.26 2.82 9.85
C PHE A 82 13.61 1.81 10.96
N ALA A 83 14.37 0.77 10.60
CA ALA A 83 15.05 -0.07 11.57
C ALA A 83 16.52 0.32 11.61
N SER A 84 17.09 0.46 12.81
CA SER A 84 18.54 0.59 12.93
C SER A 84 19.20 -0.75 12.61
N LEU A 85 20.45 -0.73 12.12
CA LEU A 85 21.20 -1.97 11.87
C LEU A 85 21.29 -2.85 13.13
N ARG A 86 21.40 -2.23 14.31
CA ARG A 86 21.36 -2.94 15.60
C ARG A 86 20.02 -3.61 15.86
N GLY A 87 18.90 -2.90 15.60
CA GLY A 87 17.56 -3.46 15.75
C GLY A 87 17.23 -4.61 14.79
N LEU A 88 17.93 -4.69 13.64
CA LEU A 88 17.81 -5.85 12.74
C LEU A 88 18.51 -7.10 13.29
N SER A 89 19.64 -6.95 13.97
CA SER A 89 20.34 -8.07 14.66
C SER A 89 19.43 -8.68 15.74
N ASP A 90 18.85 -7.83 16.58
CA ASP A 90 18.00 -8.26 17.70
C ASP A 90 16.74 -9.01 17.20
N TYR A 91 16.20 -8.66 16.03
CA TYR A 91 15.03 -9.34 15.43
C TYR A 91 15.36 -10.75 14.90
N VAL A 92 16.57 -10.95 14.36
CA VAL A 92 17.03 -12.26 13.90
C VAL A 92 17.30 -13.18 15.09
N ASP A 93 17.94 -12.67 16.15
CA ASP A 93 18.25 -13.45 17.35
C ASP A 93 17.00 -13.93 18.09
N GLN A 94 15.95 -13.10 18.14
CA GLN A 94 14.65 -13.49 18.71
C GLN A 94 13.99 -14.66 17.96
N ARG A 95 14.11 -14.74 16.63
CA ARG A 95 13.56 -15.86 15.86
C ARG A 95 14.35 -17.16 16.03
N ILE A 96 15.67 -17.07 16.18
CA ILE A 96 16.51 -18.24 16.46
C ILE A 96 16.18 -18.84 17.83
N LEU A 97 15.89 -18.01 18.82
CA LEU A 97 15.49 -18.46 20.16
C LEU A 97 14.11 -19.13 20.16
N ILE A 98 13.13 -18.61 19.42
CA ILE A 98 11.79 -19.23 19.32
C ILE A 98 11.85 -20.57 18.57
N GLY A 99 12.71 -20.70 17.57
CA GLY A 99 12.91 -21.96 16.83
C GLY A 99 13.54 -23.09 17.64
N LYS A 100 14.24 -22.79 18.74
CA LYS A 100 14.89 -23.78 19.62
C LYS A 100 13.99 -24.33 20.73
N HIS A 101 12.83 -23.73 20.98
CA HIS A 101 11.89 -24.18 22.02
C HIS A 101 10.78 -25.12 21.51
N ASN A 102 10.74 -25.42 20.20
CA ASN A 102 9.72 -26.26 19.56
C ASN A 102 10.29 -27.58 18.97
N THR A 103 11.43 -28.05 19.45
CA THR A 103 12.01 -29.38 19.18
C THR A 103 12.39 -30.04 20.49
#